data_AF-A0ABD7QQ85-F1
#
_entry.id   AF-A0ABD7QQ85-F1
#
_cell.length_a   1.000
_cell.length_b   1.000
_cell.length_c   1.000
_cell.angle_alpha   90.00
_cell.angle_beta   90.00
_cell.angle_gamma   90.00
#
_symmetry.space_group_name_H-M   'P 1'
#
loop_
_entity.id
_entity.type
_entity.pdbx_description
1 polymer ?
#
loop_
_entity_poly.entity_id
_entity_poly.type
_entity_poly.pdbx_seq_one_letter_code
_entity_poly.pdbx_strand_id
1 'polypeptide(L)'
;MFDLDHIEATEMPENDLEEVVMGLIINSGQARSLAYAALKQAKQGDFAAAKAMMEQSRMALSEAHRVQTQLIESDEGEGKMKVSLVLVHAQDHLMTSMLARELVAELIELHEKVQ
;
A
#
# COMPACT_ATOMS: atom_id res chain seq x y z
N MET A 1 12.11 -35.67 27.91
CA MET A 1 11.24 -34.52 28.20
C MET A 1 11.72 -33.43 27.27
N PHE A 2 10.95 -33.15 26.21
CA PHE A 2 11.30 -32.09 25.27
C PHE A 2 11.06 -30.77 25.99
N ASP A 3 12.12 -30.00 26.15
CA ASP A 3 12.12 -28.71 26.83
C ASP A 3 11.39 -27.71 25.93
N LEU A 4 10.12 -27.44 26.24
CA LEU A 4 9.22 -26.58 25.48
C LEU A 4 9.36 -25.10 25.88
N ASP A 5 10.27 -24.78 26.80
CA ASP A 5 10.44 -23.45 27.38
C ASP A 5 11.46 -22.57 26.61
N HIS A 6 11.86 -22.98 25.40
CA HIS A 6 12.76 -22.22 24.52
C HIS A 6 12.24 -22.17 23.08
N ILE A 7 11.03 -21.63 22.91
CA ILE A 7 10.67 -20.98 21.66
C ILE A 7 11.13 -19.53 21.81
N GLU A 8 12.40 -19.26 21.45
CA GLU A 8 12.83 -17.88 21.24
C GLU A 8 11.94 -17.32 20.11
N ALA A 9 11.02 -16.44 20.49
CA ALA A 9 10.30 -15.64 19.52
C ALA A 9 11.37 -14.89 18.72
N THR A 10 11.46 -15.17 17.42
CA THR A 10 12.39 -14.49 16.52
C THR A 10 12.00 -13.01 16.49
N GLU A 11 12.58 -12.21 17.37
CA GLU A 11 12.41 -10.76 17.35
C GLU A 11 13.05 -10.26 16.05
N MET A 12 12.23 -9.74 15.13
CA MET A 12 12.74 -8.99 14.00
C MET A 12 13.51 -7.78 14.55
N PRO A 13 14.76 -7.55 14.12
CA PRO A 13 15.54 -6.43 14.65
C PRO A 13 14.81 -5.11 14.34
N GLU A 14 14.74 -4.22 15.33
CA GLU A 14 13.92 -2.99 15.32
C GLU A 14 14.21 -2.07 14.09
N ASN A 15 15.41 -2.19 13.51
CA ASN A 15 15.86 -1.46 12.32
C ASN A 15 15.16 -1.91 11.02
N ASP A 16 14.76 -3.18 10.93
CA ASP A 16 14.12 -3.73 9.71
C ASP A 16 12.66 -3.29 9.60
N LEU A 17 11.98 -3.12 10.74
CA LEU A 17 10.57 -2.69 10.76
C LEU A 17 10.42 -1.22 10.34
N GLU A 18 11.35 -0.34 10.72
CA GLU A 18 11.33 1.06 10.29
C GLU A 18 11.52 1.20 8.78
N GLU A 19 12.43 0.42 8.19
CA GLU A 19 12.64 0.41 6.74
C GLU A 19 11.38 -0.08 6.00
N VAL A 20 10.75 -1.13 6.51
CA VAL A 20 9.47 -1.65 6.00
C VAL A 20 8.37 -0.59 6.05
N VAL A 21 8.23 0.09 7.20
CA VAL A 21 7.23 1.15 7.42
C VAL A 21 7.46 2.33 6.46
N MET A 22 8.71 2.76 6.29
CA MET A 22 9.04 3.82 5.34
C MET A 22 8.77 3.40 3.89
N GLY A 23 9.09 2.15 3.53
CA GLY A 23 8.78 1.57 2.24
C GLY A 23 7.27 1.59 1.94
N LEU A 24 6.44 1.25 2.93
CA LEU A 24 4.97 1.33 2.82
C LEU A 24 4.50 2.76 2.54
N ILE A 25 4.99 3.74 3.30
CA ILE A 25 4.59 5.15 3.15
C ILE A 25 4.96 5.69 1.76
N ILE A 26 6.19 5.43 1.32
CA ILE A 26 6.71 5.94 0.03
C ILE A 26 5.92 5.33 -1.13
N ASN A 27 5.79 4.00 -1.17
CA ASN A 27 5.09 3.32 -2.27
C ASN A 27 3.60 3.68 -2.31
N SER A 28 2.94 3.79 -1.16
CA SER A 28 1.54 4.21 -1.07
C SER A 28 1.36 5.64 -1.55
N GLY A 29 2.23 6.56 -1.09
CA GLY A 29 2.24 7.96 -1.52
C GLY A 29 2.47 8.13 -3.02
N GLN A 30 3.38 7.33 -3.60
CA GLN A 30 3.60 7.27 -5.04
C GLN A 30 2.38 6.76 -5.79
N ALA A 31 1.77 5.65 -5.35
CA ALA A 31 0.57 5.08 -5.95
C ALA A 31 -0.58 6.10 -5.99
N ARG A 32 -0.83 6.80 -4.88
CA ARG A 32 -1.85 7.85 -4.79
C ARG A 32 -1.55 9.01 -5.72
N SER A 33 -0.31 9.48 -5.76
CA SER A 33 0.12 10.58 -6.64
C SER A 33 -0.10 10.22 -8.12
N LEU A 34 0.26 9.00 -8.51
CA LEU A 34 0.06 8.49 -9.87
C LEU A 34 -1.42 8.38 -10.24
N ALA A 35 -2.28 7.93 -9.33
CA ALA A 35 -3.72 7.88 -9.56
C ALA A 35 -4.30 9.28 -9.81
N TYR A 36 -3.99 10.26 -8.96
CA TYR A 36 -4.46 11.63 -9.19
C TYR A 36 -3.87 12.27 -10.46
N ALA A 37 -2.64 11.94 -10.82
CA ALA A 37 -2.06 12.36 -12.10
C ALA A 37 -2.81 11.74 -13.29
N ALA A 38 -3.19 10.46 -13.20
CA ALA A 38 -4.01 9.79 -14.21
C ALA A 38 -5.37 10.49 -14.38
N LEU A 39 -6.05 10.80 -13.28
CA LEU A 39 -7.32 11.54 -13.31
C LEU A 39 -7.15 12.91 -13.99
N LYS A 40 -6.04 13.59 -13.77
CA LYS A 40 -5.73 14.88 -14.42
C LYS A 40 -5.58 14.71 -15.94
N GLN A 41 -4.98 13.62 -16.41
CA GLN A 41 -4.87 13.32 -17.85
C GLN A 41 -6.25 12.99 -18.46
N ALA A 42 -7.04 12.14 -17.80
CA ALA A 42 -8.38 11.79 -18.26
C ALA A 42 -9.30 13.02 -18.35
N LYS A 43 -9.19 13.97 -17.41
CA LYS A 43 -9.91 15.26 -17.47
C LYS A 43 -9.59 16.09 -18.71
N GLN A 44 -8.41 15.91 -19.31
CA GLN A 44 -7.97 16.57 -20.54
C GLN A 44 -8.28 15.75 -21.80
N GLY A 45 -8.91 14.58 -21.66
CA GLY A 45 -9.21 13.66 -22.76
C GLY A 45 -8.05 12.71 -23.12
N ASP A 46 -6.92 12.76 -22.41
CA ASP A 46 -5.80 11.85 -22.64
C ASP A 46 -5.95 10.56 -21.82
N PHE A 47 -6.85 9.69 -22.29
CA PHE A 47 -7.13 8.40 -21.64
C PHE A 47 -5.98 7.40 -21.76
N ALA A 48 -5.15 7.52 -22.81
CA ALA A 48 -3.99 6.66 -22.99
C ALA A 48 -2.93 6.92 -21.91
N ALA A 49 -2.60 8.20 -21.66
CA ALA A 49 -1.70 8.57 -20.57
C ALA A 49 -2.31 8.25 -19.19
N ALA A 50 -3.62 8.48 -19.02
CA ALA A 50 -4.31 8.12 -17.78
C ALA A 50 -4.18 6.62 -17.48
N LYS A 51 -4.42 5.75 -18.46
CA LYS A 51 -4.30 4.30 -18.29
C LYS A 51 -2.87 3.87 -17.96
N ALA A 52 -1.87 4.46 -18.61
CA ALA A 52 -0.46 4.19 -18.30
C ALA A 52 -0.10 4.57 -16.86
N MET A 53 -0.56 5.73 -16.38
CA MET A 53 -0.34 6.18 -15.00
C MET A 53 -1.10 5.31 -13.99
N MET A 54 -2.31 4.85 -14.31
CA MET A 54 -3.06 3.92 -13.45
C MET A 54 -2.36 2.56 -13.32
N GLU A 55 -1.70 2.07 -14.37
CA GLU A 55 -0.91 0.84 -14.28
C GLU A 55 0.33 1.04 -13.39
N GLN A 56 1.03 2.16 -13.52
CA GLN A 56 2.15 2.48 -12.62
C GLN A 56 1.68 2.63 -11.16
N SER A 57 0.52 3.24 -10.94
CA SER A 57 -0.11 3.33 -9.62
C SER A 57 -0.39 1.93 -9.05
N ARG A 58 -0.93 1.02 -9.87
CA ARG A 58 -1.20 -0.37 -9.49
C ARG A 58 0.08 -1.11 -9.10
N MET A 59 1.17 -0.94 -9.85
CA MET A 59 2.45 -1.59 -9.55
C MET A 59 3.01 -1.13 -8.19
N ALA A 60 3.06 0.18 -7.95
CA ALA A 60 3.56 0.72 -6.67
C ALA A 60 2.72 0.25 -5.48
N LEU A 61 1.39 0.23 -5.65
CA LEU A 61 0.47 -0.22 -4.61
C LEU A 61 0.56 -1.72 -4.35
N SER A 62 0.75 -2.53 -5.41
CA SER A 62 0.88 -3.98 -5.27
C SER A 62 2.09 -4.36 -4.43
N GLU A 63 3.20 -3.62 -4.54
CA GLU A 63 4.37 -3.86 -3.71
C GLU A 63 4.11 -3.50 -2.24
N ALA A 64 3.49 -2.35 -1.98
CA ALA A 64 3.11 -1.97 -0.62
C ALA A 64 2.09 -2.95 -0.01
N HIS A 65 1.11 -3.40 -0.79
CA HIS A 65 0.12 -4.39 -0.35
C HIS A 65 0.75 -5.74 -0.02
N ARG A 66 1.74 -6.18 -0.81
CA ARG A 66 2.50 -7.42 -0.53
C ARG A 66 3.18 -7.35 0.82
N VAL A 67 3.83 -6.22 1.13
CA VAL A 67 4.47 -5.98 2.42
C VAL A 67 3.43 -5.95 3.55
N GLN A 68 2.30 -5.27 3.39
CA GLN A 68 1.20 -5.30 4.38
C GLN A 68 0.70 -6.73 4.63
N THR A 69 0.54 -7.53 3.58
CA THR A 69 0.12 -8.94 3.70
C THR A 69 1.12 -9.73 4.54
N GLN A 70 2.42 -9.55 4.31
CA GLN A 70 3.48 -10.21 5.09
C GLN A 70 3.46 -9.79 6.57
N LEU A 71 3.19 -8.51 6.86
CA LEU A 71 3.06 -8.04 8.24
C LEU A 71 1.87 -8.68 8.96
N ILE A 72 0.72 -8.83 8.27
CA ILE A 72 -0.47 -9.50 8.81
C ILE A 72 -0.20 -10.99 9.04
N GLU A 73 0.44 -11.67 8.08
CA GLU A 73 0.82 -13.08 8.20
C GLU A 73 1.79 -13.29 9.39
N SER A 74 2.75 -12.38 9.57
CA SER A 74 3.73 -12.43 10.65
C SER A 74 3.13 -12.22 12.04
N ASP A 75 1.97 -11.57 12.12
CA ASP A 75 1.25 -11.39 13.38
C ASP A 75 0.56 -12.69 13.85
N GLU A 76 0.38 -13.66 12.94
CA GLU A 76 -0.32 -14.95 13.15
C GLU A 76 -1.73 -14.81 13.77
N GLY A 77 -2.29 -13.61 13.79
CA GLY A 77 -3.54 -13.29 14.49
C GLY A 77 -3.43 -13.31 16.02
N GLU A 78 -2.22 -13.37 16.56
CA GLU A 78 -1.96 -13.42 18.00
C GLU A 78 -1.46 -12.06 18.56
N GLY A 79 -1.35 -11.01 17.73
CA GLY A 79 -0.89 -9.70 18.18
C GLY A 79 0.59 -9.71 18.59
N LYS A 80 1.39 -10.56 17.94
CA LYS A 80 2.83 -10.74 18.22
C LYS A 80 3.66 -9.54 17.79
N MET A 81 3.15 -8.70 16.88
CA MET A 81 3.85 -7.53 16.38
C MET A 81 3.66 -6.30 17.28
N LYS A 82 4.77 -5.62 17.62
CA LYS A 82 4.74 -4.33 18.33
C LYS A 82 4.12 -3.25 17.44
N VAL A 83 2.90 -2.83 17.76
CA VAL A 83 2.21 -1.75 17.04
C VAL A 83 2.76 -0.39 17.44
N SER A 84 3.37 0.32 16.50
CA SER A 84 3.84 1.70 16.66
C SER A 84 2.90 2.69 15.95
N LEU A 85 2.90 3.96 16.37
CA LEU A 85 2.11 5.01 15.71
C LEU A 85 2.49 5.17 14.23
N VAL A 86 3.79 5.02 13.91
CA VAL A 86 4.28 5.15 12.53
C VAL A 86 3.84 3.96 11.68
N LEU A 87 3.78 2.74 12.24
CA LEU A 87 3.22 1.57 11.55
C LEU A 87 1.73 1.76 11.23
N VAL A 88 0.94 2.26 12.20
CA VAL A 88 -0.47 2.60 11.96
C VAL A 88 -0.58 3.63 10.84
N HIS A 89 0.23 4.69 10.89
CA HIS A 89 0.25 5.72 9.86
C HIS A 89 0.61 5.18 8.46
N ALA A 90 1.54 4.24 8.37
CA ALA A 90 1.89 3.59 7.12
C ALA A 90 0.73 2.76 6.54
N GLN A 91 0.01 2.02 7.40
CA GLN A 91 -1.19 1.30 6.99
C GLN A 91 -2.31 2.24 6.54
N ASP A 92 -2.50 3.38 7.22
CA ASP A 92 -3.45 4.41 6.82
C ASP A 92 -3.13 4.96 5.43
N HIS A 93 -1.86 5.26 5.14
CA HIS A 93 -1.46 5.69 3.79
C HIS A 93 -1.78 4.63 2.74
N LEU A 94 -1.49 3.36 3.02
CA LEU A 94 -1.73 2.27 2.10
C LEU A 94 -3.21 2.08 1.80
N MET A 95 -4.04 1.94 2.84
CA MET A 95 -5.48 1.73 2.69
C MET A 95 -6.18 2.92 2.04
N THR A 96 -5.83 4.15 2.41
CA THR A 96 -6.40 5.34 1.76
C THR A 96 -5.94 5.50 0.32
N SER A 97 -4.72 5.07 -0.01
CA SER A 97 -4.22 5.09 -1.39
C SER A 97 -4.90 4.02 -2.26
N MET A 98 -5.22 2.84 -1.70
CA MET A 98 -6.06 1.84 -2.35
C MET A 98 -7.43 2.41 -2.71
N LEU A 99 -8.13 2.94 -1.72
CA LEU A 99 -9.45 3.55 -1.94
C LEU A 99 -9.39 4.68 -2.96
N ALA A 100 -8.38 5.56 -2.87
CA ALA A 100 -8.20 6.65 -3.82
C ALA A 100 -8.03 6.13 -5.26
N ARG A 101 -7.24 5.07 -5.47
CA ARG A 101 -7.04 4.46 -6.79
C ARG A 101 -8.36 3.89 -7.34
N GLU A 102 -9.12 3.17 -6.52
CA GLU A 102 -10.41 2.59 -6.92
C GLU A 102 -11.39 3.69 -7.34
N LEU A 103 -11.55 4.72 -6.52
CA LEU A 103 -12.42 5.86 -6.85
C LEU A 103 -11.95 6.61 -8.10
N VAL A 104 -10.64 6.80 -8.25
CA VAL A 104 -10.07 7.44 -9.45
C VAL A 104 -10.36 6.63 -10.70
N ALA A 105 -10.29 5.29 -10.65
CA ALA A 105 -10.59 4.44 -11.79
C ALA A 105 -12.04 4.66 -12.28
N GLU A 106 -13.01 4.66 -11.35
CA GLU A 106 -14.41 4.95 -11.64
C GLU A 106 -14.61 6.36 -12.22
N LEU A 107 -13.88 7.35 -11.68
CA LEU A 107 -13.93 8.71 -12.20
C LEU A 107 -13.36 8.83 -13.61
N ILE A 108 -12.30 8.10 -13.94
CA ILE A 108 -11.73 8.07 -15.29
C ILE A 108 -12.74 7.46 -16.26
N GLU A 109 -13.37 6.34 -15.90
CA GLU A 109 -14.41 5.71 -16.72
C GLU A 109 -15.61 6.63 -16.96
N LEU A 110 -16.01 7.42 -15.95
CA LEU A 110 -17.04 8.44 -16.12
C LEU A 110 -16.63 9.53 -17.12
N HIS A 111 -15.37 9.99 -17.10
CA HIS A 111 -14.89 10.97 -18.07
C HIS A 111 -14.86 10.40 -19.49
N GLU A 112 -14.51 9.12 -19.66
CA GLU A 112 -14.49 8.43 -20.96
C GLU A 112 -15.90 8.24 -21.56
N LYS A 113 -16.95 8.17 -20.74
CA LYS A 113 -18.34 8.07 -21.21
C LYS A 113 -18.98 9.42 -21.54
N VAL A 114 -18.50 10.50 -20.94
CA VAL A 114 -19.08 11.84 -21.06
C VAL A 114 -18.42 12.66 -22.18
N GLN A 115 -17.17 12.37 -22.50
CA GLN A 115 -16.40 13.01 -23.58
C GLN A 115 -16.44 12.17 -24.86
#